data_AF-A0A3M0Z9F1-F1
#
_entry.id   AF-A0A3M0Z9F1-F1
#
_cell.length_a   1.000
_cell.length_b   1.000
_cell.length_c   1.000
_cell.angle_alpha   90.00
_cell.angle_beta   90.00
_cell.angle_gamma   90.00
#
_symmetry.space_group_name_H-M   'P 1'
#
loop_
_entity.id
_entity.type
_entity.pdbx_description
1 polymer ?
#
loop_
_entity_poly.entity_id
_entity_poly.type
_entity_poly.pdbx_seq_one_letter_code
_entity_poly.pdbx_strand_id
1 'polypeptide(L)'
;ASSLKLFLDNQKKYQELSQAIAELLERKQKLVQEERKIEHTIELQRQPAHKEYQRLNRKHRLKLAFLQLAILLPLLIVAVVLMIKKRSSIYFPLYLAFALATLLKVGLVVHEYFPSRYFKYILIGGLLIIVGRLLIHFIHAIAFPKKQWLFKQYREAYERFLCPVCEFPIRTGPRRFLYWTRRTVNKIVVPAEHNEQEETYTCPVCGSTLFEECSSCHKVRHAMLPNCVHCGDEKEIK
;
A
#
# COMPACT_ATOMS: atom_id res chain seq x y z
N ALA A 1 92.73 -48.22 -16.78
CA ALA A 1 92.78 -47.46 -15.51
C ALA A 1 92.03 -46.11 -15.56
N SER A 2 91.87 -45.46 -16.72
CA SER A 2 91.21 -44.14 -16.83
C SER A 2 89.69 -44.15 -16.64
N SER A 3 89.00 -45.18 -17.14
CA SER A 3 87.53 -45.30 -17.04
C SER A 3 87.01 -45.44 -15.61
N LEU A 4 87.72 -46.18 -14.76
CA LEU A 4 87.36 -46.36 -13.34
C LEU A 4 87.47 -45.05 -12.55
N LYS A 5 88.53 -44.25 -12.80
CA LYS A 5 88.69 -42.94 -12.16
C LYS A 5 87.56 -41.97 -12.53
N LEU A 6 87.16 -41.96 -13.80
CA LEU A 6 86.05 -41.13 -14.28
C LEU A 6 84.71 -41.55 -13.65
N PHE A 7 84.45 -42.85 -13.51
CA PHE A 7 83.24 -43.36 -12.86
C PHE A 7 83.18 -42.96 -11.38
N LEU A 8 84.29 -43.10 -10.65
CA LEU A 8 84.39 -42.71 -9.24
C LEU A 8 84.21 -41.19 -9.04
N ASP A 9 84.77 -40.38 -9.95
CA ASP A 9 84.60 -38.92 -9.91
C ASP A 9 83.14 -38.49 -10.15
N ASN A 10 82.48 -39.14 -11.12
CA ASN A 10 81.05 -38.95 -11.35
C ASN A 10 80.21 -39.39 -10.15
N GLN A 11 80.50 -40.54 -9.54
CA GLN A 11 79.79 -40.99 -8.33
C GLN A 11 79.93 -39.99 -7.18
N LYS A 12 81.13 -39.44 -6.94
CA LYS A 12 81.33 -38.40 -5.93
C LYS A 12 80.50 -37.15 -6.23
N LYS A 13 80.50 -36.68 -7.48
CA LYS A 13 79.67 -35.55 -7.90
C LYS A 13 78.17 -35.82 -7.71
N TYR A 14 77.69 -37.03 -8.02
CA TYR A 14 76.30 -37.41 -7.76
C TYR A 14 75.97 -37.43 -6.27
N GLN A 15 76.90 -37.90 -5.42
CA GLN A 15 76.72 -37.90 -3.97
C GLN A 15 76.67 -36.47 -3.41
N GLU A 16 77.58 -35.58 -3.83
CA GLU A 16 77.60 -34.17 -3.45
C GLU A 16 76.33 -33.43 -3.89
N LEU A 17 75.90 -33.63 -5.14
CA LEU A 17 74.66 -33.04 -5.65
C LEU A 17 73.43 -33.56 -4.90
N SER A 18 73.39 -34.86 -4.58
CA SER A 18 72.28 -35.45 -3.84
C SER A 18 72.20 -34.88 -2.41
N GLN A 19 73.35 -34.69 -1.75
CA GLN A 19 73.43 -34.04 -0.44
C GLN A 19 72.98 -32.57 -0.51
N ALA A 20 73.43 -31.81 -1.51
CA ALA A 20 73.00 -30.43 -1.71
C ALA A 20 71.50 -30.30 -2.00
N ILE A 21 70.94 -31.20 -2.81
CA ILE A 21 69.49 -31.25 -3.09
C ILE A 21 68.72 -31.53 -1.79
N ALA A 22 69.17 -32.50 -0.99
CA ALA A 22 68.53 -32.83 0.28
C ALA A 22 68.52 -31.62 1.24
N GLU A 23 69.64 -30.89 1.36
CA GLU A 23 69.73 -29.70 2.21
C GLU A 23 68.80 -28.57 1.72
N LEU A 24 68.76 -28.30 0.41
CA LEU A 24 67.86 -27.30 -0.16
C LEU A 24 66.38 -27.67 0.04
N LEU A 25 66.04 -28.96 -0.08
CA LEU A 25 64.69 -29.45 0.17
C LEU A 25 64.29 -29.28 1.63
N GLU A 26 65.20 -29.57 2.56
CA GLU A 26 64.98 -29.36 3.99
C GLU A 26 64.79 -27.87 4.33
N ARG A 27 65.64 -26.98 3.78
CA ARG A 27 65.48 -25.52 3.95
C ARG A 27 64.16 -25.04 3.39
N LYS A 28 63.76 -25.50 2.20
CA LYS A 28 62.46 -25.15 1.60
C LYS A 28 61.31 -25.62 2.48
N GLN A 29 61.36 -26.85 3.00
CA GLN A 29 60.33 -27.36 3.90
C GLN A 29 60.25 -26.55 5.20
N LYS A 30 61.39 -26.18 5.79
CA LYS A 30 61.44 -25.30 6.98
C LYS A 30 60.80 -23.95 6.72
N LEU A 31 61.16 -23.27 5.62
CA LEU A 31 60.57 -21.98 5.25
C LEU A 31 59.06 -22.07 5.03
N VAL A 32 58.57 -23.10 4.35
CA VAL A 32 57.12 -23.33 4.16
C VAL A 32 56.42 -23.58 5.49
N GLN A 33 57.06 -24.25 6.44
CA GLN A 33 56.49 -24.45 7.77
C GLN A 33 56.46 -23.15 8.59
N GLU A 34 57.50 -22.32 8.50
CA GLU A 34 57.54 -21.00 9.16
C GLU A 34 56.48 -20.06 8.59
N GLU A 35 56.35 -19.98 7.27
CA GLU A 35 55.31 -19.20 6.59
C GLU A 35 53.91 -19.60 7.09
N ARG A 36 53.60 -20.91 7.10
CA ARG A 36 52.31 -21.42 7.61
C ARG A 36 52.07 -21.07 9.07
N LYS A 37 53.09 -21.10 9.92
CA LYS A 37 52.97 -20.73 11.34
C LYS A 37 52.70 -19.24 11.51
N ILE A 38 53.39 -18.40 10.73
CA ILE A 38 53.19 -16.94 10.74
C ILE A 38 51.77 -16.62 10.26
N GLU A 39 51.34 -17.21 9.14
CA GLU A 39 50.02 -16.98 8.56
C GLU A 39 48.90 -17.44 9.51
N HIS A 40 49.07 -18.59 10.16
CA HIS A 40 48.13 -19.06 11.19
C HIS A 40 48.06 -18.11 12.39
N THR A 41 49.19 -17.53 12.80
CA THR A 41 49.25 -16.58 13.92
C THR A 41 48.59 -15.24 13.55
N ILE A 42 48.82 -14.76 12.32
CA ILE A 42 48.14 -13.58 11.76
C ILE A 42 46.63 -13.82 11.73
N GLU A 43 46.17 -14.97 11.23
CA GLU A 43 44.74 -15.28 11.13
C GLU A 43 44.09 -15.36 12.52
N LEU A 44 44.76 -15.99 13.50
CA LEU A 44 44.31 -16.04 14.88
C LEU A 44 44.18 -14.65 15.52
N GLN A 45 45.07 -13.72 15.21
CA GLN A 45 45.00 -12.34 15.69
C GLN A 45 43.99 -11.49 14.90
N ARG A 46 43.79 -11.79 13.62
CA ARG A 46 42.89 -11.06 12.72
C ARG A 46 41.42 -11.33 13.04
N GLN A 47 41.07 -12.56 13.41
CA GLN A 47 39.70 -12.94 13.78
C GLN A 47 39.10 -12.11 14.94
N PRO A 48 39.74 -11.96 16.11
CA PRO A 48 39.18 -11.15 17.20
C PRO A 48 39.12 -9.67 16.83
N ALA A 49 40.12 -9.14 16.13
CA ALA A 49 40.11 -7.76 15.65
C ALA A 49 38.96 -7.50 14.66
N HIS A 50 38.70 -8.42 13.73
CA HIS A 50 37.56 -8.33 12.81
C HIS A 50 36.23 -8.43 13.55
N LYS A 51 36.09 -9.34 14.51
CA LYS A 51 34.87 -9.48 15.32
C LYS A 51 34.58 -8.20 16.11
N GLU A 52 35.60 -7.61 16.71
CA GLU A 52 35.44 -6.38 17.50
C GLU A 52 35.14 -5.18 16.59
N TYR A 53 35.84 -5.02 15.46
CA TYR A 53 35.54 -4.01 14.45
C TYR A 53 34.11 -4.14 13.93
N GLN A 54 33.66 -5.35 13.58
CA GLN A 54 32.30 -5.60 13.12
C GLN A 54 31.26 -5.26 14.21
N ARG A 55 31.56 -5.56 15.48
CA ARG A 55 30.69 -5.24 16.62
C ARG A 55 30.54 -3.73 16.81
N LEU A 56 31.64 -2.96 16.79
CA LEU A 56 31.60 -1.50 16.90
C LEU A 56 30.92 -0.88 15.68
N ASN A 57 31.28 -1.31 14.47
CA ASN A 57 30.71 -0.79 13.23
C ASN A 57 29.20 -1.05 13.15
N ARG A 58 28.71 -2.20 13.64
CA ARG A 58 27.28 -2.49 13.72
C ARG A 58 26.56 -1.55 14.69
N LYS A 59 27.12 -1.27 15.87
CA LYS A 59 26.56 -0.30 16.82
C LYS A 59 26.54 1.11 16.23
N HIS A 60 27.63 1.51 15.56
CA HIS A 60 27.74 2.83 14.95
C HIS A 60 26.73 3.02 13.82
N ARG A 61 26.61 2.03 12.92
CA ARG A 61 25.59 2.05 11.85
C ARG A 61 24.16 2.14 12.38
N LEU A 62 23.83 1.42 13.46
CA LEU A 62 22.50 1.54 14.08
C LEU A 62 22.26 2.92 14.70
N LYS A 63 23.28 3.54 15.30
CA LYS A 63 23.17 4.92 15.81
C LYS A 63 22.94 5.92 14.69
N LEU A 64 23.69 5.82 13.59
CA LEU A 64 23.49 6.64 12.39
C LEU A 64 22.08 6.46 11.82
N ALA A 65 21.62 5.20 11.71
CA ALA A 65 20.28 4.87 11.26
C ALA A 65 19.21 5.55 12.11
N PHE A 66 19.31 5.43 13.44
CA PHE A 66 18.36 6.02 14.37
C PHE A 66 18.34 7.55 14.25
N LEU A 67 19.51 8.19 14.16
CA LEU A 67 19.62 9.63 14.03
C LEU A 67 19.01 10.13 12.70
N GLN A 68 19.30 9.43 11.60
CA GLN A 68 18.77 9.77 10.28
C GLN A 68 17.25 9.53 10.19
N LEU A 69 16.75 8.43 10.77
CA LEU A 69 15.31 8.17 10.91
C LEU A 69 14.62 9.20 11.80
N ALA A 70 15.24 9.62 12.91
CA ALA A 70 14.67 10.60 13.82
C ALA A 70 14.42 11.97 13.14
N ILE A 71 15.19 12.31 12.10
CA ILE A 71 15.00 13.53 11.29
C ILE A 71 14.01 13.30 10.14
N LEU A 72 14.07 12.14 9.47
CA LEU A 72 13.20 11.84 8.32
C LEU A 72 11.76 11.48 8.71
N LEU A 73 11.56 10.85 9.86
CA LEU A 73 10.24 10.46 10.37
C LEU A 73 9.31 11.65 10.62
N PRO A 74 9.72 12.74 11.30
CA PRO A 74 8.87 13.92 11.46
C PRO A 74 8.58 14.59 10.11
N LEU A 75 9.53 14.61 9.18
CA LEU A 75 9.30 15.13 7.82
C LEU A 75 8.20 14.33 7.09
N LEU A 76 8.23 13.00 7.20
CA LEU A 76 7.21 12.12 6.63
C LEU A 76 5.84 12.35 7.29
N ILE A 77 5.79 12.51 8.62
CA ILE A 77 4.55 12.81 9.33
C ILE A 77 3.95 14.12 8.82
N VAL A 78 4.76 15.18 8.69
CA VAL A 78 4.30 16.47 8.15
C VAL A 78 3.78 16.31 6.72
N ALA A 79 4.49 15.56 5.87
CA ALA A 79 4.06 15.30 4.48
C ALA A 79 2.70 14.58 4.42
N VAL A 80 2.50 13.54 5.24
CA VAL A 80 1.25 12.79 5.31
C VAL A 80 0.10 13.64 5.85
N VAL A 81 0.33 14.43 6.89
CA VAL A 81 -0.67 15.34 7.46
C VAL A 81 -1.11 16.39 6.44
N LEU A 82 -0.16 16.99 5.71
CA LEU A 82 -0.46 17.94 4.64
C LEU A 82 -1.29 17.28 3.52
N MET A 83 -0.94 16.06 3.12
CA MET A 83 -1.68 15.30 2.10
C MET A 83 -3.15 15.03 2.51
N ILE A 84 -3.39 14.71 3.78
CA ILE A 84 -4.76 14.44 4.29
C ILE A 84 -5.55 15.76 4.40
N LYS A 85 -4.95 16.81 4.97
CA LYS A 85 -5.65 18.07 5.26
C LYS A 85 -5.95 18.88 3.99
N LYS A 86 -5.09 18.85 2.97
CA LYS A 86 -5.23 19.63 1.72
C LYS A 86 -5.74 18.80 0.53
N ARG A 87 -6.52 17.74 0.78
CA ARG A 87 -7.03 16.83 -0.26
C ARG A 87 -7.93 17.48 -1.32
N SER A 88 -8.60 18.59 -0.98
CA SER A 88 -9.48 19.35 -1.88
C SER A 88 -8.79 20.53 -2.58
N SER A 89 -7.51 20.77 -2.30
CA SER A 89 -6.76 21.88 -2.90
C SER A 89 -6.22 21.49 -4.28
N ILE A 90 -6.15 22.44 -5.19
CA ILE A 90 -5.57 22.29 -6.54
C ILE A 90 -4.13 21.73 -6.47
N TYR A 91 -3.40 22.00 -5.39
CA TYR A 91 -2.03 21.53 -5.15
C TYR A 91 -1.93 20.11 -4.55
N PHE A 92 -3.03 19.35 -4.47
CA PHE A 92 -3.02 17.96 -4.02
C PHE A 92 -1.95 17.07 -4.71
N PRO A 93 -1.78 17.07 -6.05
CA PRO A 93 -0.75 16.24 -6.70
C PRO A 93 0.67 16.60 -6.26
N LEU A 94 0.94 17.87 -5.92
CA LEU A 94 2.25 18.30 -5.41
C LEU A 94 2.54 17.72 -4.02
N TYR A 95 1.57 17.78 -3.11
CA TYR A 95 1.70 17.18 -1.78
C TYR A 95 1.79 15.65 -1.84
N LEU A 96 1.08 15.02 -2.77
CA LEU A 96 1.18 13.58 -3.04
C LEU A 96 2.60 13.21 -3.49
N ALA A 97 3.17 13.95 -4.45
CA ALA A 97 4.54 13.70 -4.92
C ALA A 97 5.56 13.89 -3.80
N PHE A 98 5.41 14.92 -2.97
CA PHE A 98 6.27 15.16 -1.81
C PHE A 98 6.16 14.03 -0.75
N ALA A 99 4.94 13.59 -0.44
CA ALA A 99 4.70 12.47 0.47
C ALA A 99 5.26 11.15 -0.08
N LEU A 100 5.11 10.90 -1.38
CA LEU A 100 5.67 9.69 -2.02
C LEU A 100 7.19 9.71 -2.04
N ALA A 101 7.82 10.86 -2.36
CA ALA A 101 9.27 11.01 -2.38
C ALA A 101 9.88 10.81 -0.98
N THR A 102 9.28 11.42 0.05
CA THR A 102 9.72 11.23 1.45
C THR A 102 9.54 9.78 1.90
N LEU A 103 8.43 9.13 1.55
CA LEU A 103 8.18 7.73 1.85
C LEU A 103 9.19 6.78 1.18
N LEU A 104 9.48 6.98 -0.10
CA LEU A 104 10.52 6.20 -0.79
C LEU A 104 11.89 6.41 -0.17
N LYS A 105 12.25 7.66 0.19
CA LYS A 105 13.54 7.94 0.82
C LYS A 105 13.67 7.29 2.19
N VAL A 106 12.60 7.32 3.00
CA VAL A 106 12.54 6.60 4.28
C VAL A 106 12.70 5.10 4.06
N GLY A 107 12.00 4.52 3.08
CA GLY A 107 12.14 3.10 2.74
C GLY A 107 13.56 2.70 2.35
N LEU A 108 14.25 3.51 1.54
CA LEU A 108 15.65 3.28 1.15
C LEU A 108 16.60 3.37 2.35
N VAL A 109 16.45 4.39 3.21
CA VAL A 109 17.26 4.51 4.43
C VAL A 109 17.03 3.33 5.37
N VAL A 110 15.78 2.88 5.53
CA VAL A 110 15.48 1.67 6.31
C VAL A 110 16.16 0.45 5.69
N HIS A 111 16.13 0.28 4.37
CA HIS A 111 16.78 -0.85 3.69
C HIS A 111 18.30 -0.87 3.86
N GLU A 112 18.96 0.28 3.69
CA GLU A 112 20.42 0.37 3.71
C GLU A 112 21.01 0.21 5.11
N TYR A 113 20.28 0.62 6.16
CA TYR A 113 20.79 0.62 7.52
C TYR A 113 20.27 -0.52 8.42
N PHE A 114 19.10 -1.12 8.15
CA PHE A 114 18.60 -2.19 9.02
C PHE A 114 19.19 -3.57 8.66
N PRO A 115 19.63 -4.36 9.66
CA PRO A 115 20.08 -5.74 9.44
C PRO A 115 18.96 -6.58 8.80
N SER A 116 19.31 -7.44 7.84
CA SER A 116 18.38 -8.30 7.06
C SER A 116 17.36 -9.09 7.90
N ARG A 117 17.68 -9.41 9.16
CA ARG A 117 16.78 -10.09 10.10
C ARG A 117 15.55 -9.26 10.45
N TYR A 118 15.71 -7.95 10.68
CA TYR A 118 14.62 -7.06 11.09
C TYR A 118 13.83 -6.50 9.91
N PHE A 119 14.46 -6.39 8.75
CA PHE A 119 13.81 -5.95 7.50
C PHE A 119 12.57 -6.78 7.17
N LYS A 120 12.63 -8.11 7.36
CA LYS A 120 11.47 -9.00 7.13
C LYS A 120 10.26 -8.60 7.97
N TYR A 121 10.45 -8.32 9.26
CA TYR A 121 9.35 -7.94 10.16
C TYR A 121 8.79 -6.56 9.84
N ILE A 122 9.65 -5.59 9.49
CA ILE A 122 9.19 -4.24 9.08
C ILE A 122 8.40 -4.32 7.78
N LEU A 123 8.87 -5.09 6.79
CA LEU A 123 8.17 -5.28 5.51
C LEU A 123 6.82 -5.97 5.71
N ILE A 124 6.78 -7.06 6.48
CA ILE A 124 5.55 -7.80 6.79
C ILE A 124 4.57 -6.91 7.55
N GLY A 125 5.04 -6.18 8.57
CA GLY A 125 4.21 -5.25 9.33
C GLY A 125 3.66 -4.11 8.47
N GLY A 126 4.49 -3.53 7.60
CA GLY A 126 4.05 -2.50 6.65
C GLY A 126 2.99 -3.02 5.68
N LEU A 127 3.18 -4.23 5.14
CA LEU A 127 2.21 -4.87 4.25
C LEU A 127 0.87 -5.12 4.96
N LEU A 128 0.90 -5.63 6.20
CA LEU A 128 -0.31 -5.84 7.00
C LEU A 128 -1.04 -4.53 7.28
N ILE A 129 -0.32 -3.44 7.59
CA ILE A 129 -0.92 -2.12 7.79
C ILE A 129 -1.58 -1.61 6.50
N ILE A 130 -0.92 -1.77 5.35
CA ILE A 130 -1.48 -1.35 4.05
C ILE A 130 -2.76 -2.13 3.76
N VAL A 131 -2.72 -3.46 3.87
CA VAL A 131 -3.88 -4.32 3.64
C VAL A 131 -5.02 -3.97 4.61
N GLY A 132 -4.73 -3.84 5.91
CA GLY A 132 -5.71 -3.46 6.92
C GLY A 132 -6.35 -2.10 6.62
N ARG A 133 -5.56 -1.10 6.22
CA ARG A 133 -6.06 0.23 5.87
C ARG A 133 -6.91 0.21 4.60
N LEU A 134 -6.54 -0.63 3.62
CA LEU A 134 -7.31 -0.86 2.40
C LEU A 134 -8.68 -1.47 2.74
N LEU A 135 -8.70 -2.51 3.59
CA LEU A 135 -9.93 -3.13 4.07
C LEU A 135 -10.83 -2.13 4.80
N ILE A 136 -10.29 -1.35 5.73
CA ILE A 136 -11.04 -0.29 6.43
C ILE A 136 -11.59 0.74 5.42
N HIS A 137 -10.79 1.13 4.43
CA HIS A 137 -11.23 2.06 3.39
C HIS A 137 -12.41 1.51 2.58
N PHE A 138 -12.35 0.23 2.18
CA PHE A 138 -13.45 -0.44 1.48
C PHE A 138 -14.70 -0.57 2.35
N ILE A 139 -14.55 -0.93 3.63
CA ILE A 139 -15.67 -0.99 4.58
C ILE A 139 -16.32 0.39 4.69
N HIS A 140 -15.53 1.46 4.87
CA HIS A 140 -16.09 2.82 4.96
C HIS A 140 -16.75 3.28 3.66
N ALA A 141 -16.20 2.90 2.51
CA ALA A 141 -16.77 3.24 1.20
C ALA A 141 -18.13 2.57 0.96
N ILE A 142 -18.30 1.34 1.45
CA ILE A 142 -19.54 0.57 1.31
C ILE A 142 -20.56 0.94 2.40
N ALA A 143 -20.10 1.16 3.64
CA ALA A 143 -20.96 1.42 4.79
C ALA A 143 -21.55 2.84 4.82
N PHE A 144 -20.86 3.84 4.26
CA PHE A 144 -21.33 5.23 4.24
C PHE A 144 -21.23 5.83 2.83
N PRO A 145 -22.11 5.42 1.88
CA PRO A 145 -22.26 6.15 0.64
C PRO A 145 -22.67 7.60 0.96
N LYS A 146 -21.99 8.58 0.38
CA LYS A 146 -22.26 10.01 0.62
C LYS A 146 -23.77 10.28 0.39
N LYS A 147 -24.47 10.84 1.38
CA LYS A 147 -25.91 11.20 1.31
C LYS A 147 -26.28 11.94 0.00
N GLN A 148 -25.36 12.74 -0.51
CA GLN A 148 -25.48 13.46 -1.79
C GLN A 148 -25.70 12.54 -3.00
N TRP A 149 -25.07 11.37 -3.02
CA TRP A 149 -25.24 10.39 -4.10
C TRP A 149 -26.60 9.69 -4.00
N LEU A 150 -27.06 9.42 -2.77
CA LEU A 150 -28.39 8.84 -2.50
C LEU A 150 -29.52 9.77 -2.99
N PHE A 151 -29.44 11.07 -2.68
CA PHE A 151 -30.43 12.04 -3.18
C PHE A 151 -30.43 12.15 -4.71
N LYS A 152 -29.26 12.06 -5.35
CA LYS A 152 -29.17 12.03 -6.82
C LYS A 152 -29.89 10.80 -7.39
N GLN A 153 -29.70 9.63 -6.78
CA GLN A 153 -30.39 8.40 -7.18
C GLN A 153 -31.90 8.52 -7.00
N TYR A 154 -32.37 9.05 -5.87
CA TYR A 154 -33.81 9.23 -5.61
C TYR A 154 -34.45 10.18 -6.62
N ARG A 155 -33.79 11.30 -6.93
CA ARG A 155 -34.26 12.24 -7.95
C ARG A 155 -34.42 11.55 -9.32
N GLU A 156 -33.43 10.79 -9.76
CA GLU A 156 -33.48 10.07 -11.04
C GLU A 156 -34.60 9.01 -11.08
N ALA A 157 -34.93 8.40 -9.94
CA ALA A 157 -36.03 7.44 -9.83
C ALA A 157 -37.40 8.13 -9.96
N TYR A 158 -37.60 9.27 -9.28
CA TYR A 158 -38.84 10.05 -9.38
C TYR A 158 -39.07 10.62 -10.78
N GLU A 159 -38.02 11.15 -11.44
CA GLU A 159 -38.10 11.63 -12.83
C GLU A 159 -38.53 10.51 -13.81
N ARG A 160 -38.24 9.25 -13.48
CA ARG A 160 -38.63 8.06 -14.26
C ARG A 160 -39.86 7.33 -13.72
N PHE A 161 -40.57 7.90 -12.73
CA PHE A 161 -41.75 7.30 -12.11
C PHE A 161 -41.51 5.87 -11.59
N LEU A 162 -40.36 5.64 -10.95
CA LEU A 162 -39.97 4.36 -10.34
C LEU A 162 -39.78 4.56 -8.84
N CYS A 163 -40.10 3.52 -8.07
CA CYS A 163 -39.81 3.50 -6.65
C CYS A 163 -38.28 3.53 -6.44
N PRO A 164 -37.74 4.49 -5.68
CA PRO A 164 -36.30 4.61 -5.42
C PRO A 164 -35.71 3.44 -4.63
N VAL A 165 -36.53 2.65 -3.93
CA VAL A 165 -36.11 1.52 -3.09
C VAL A 165 -36.10 0.20 -3.85
N CYS A 166 -37.18 -0.12 -4.57
CA CYS A 166 -37.38 -1.43 -5.20
C CYS A 166 -37.53 -1.38 -6.73
N GLU A 167 -37.33 -0.23 -7.37
CA GLU A 167 -37.49 0.00 -8.82
C GLU A 167 -38.89 -0.38 -9.38
N PHE A 168 -39.90 -0.48 -8.52
CA PHE A 168 -41.27 -0.76 -8.95
C PHE A 168 -41.92 0.47 -9.61
N PRO A 169 -42.63 0.34 -10.75
CA PRO A 169 -43.27 1.47 -11.43
C PRO A 169 -44.39 2.09 -10.57
N ILE A 170 -44.38 3.41 -10.44
CA ILE A 170 -45.35 4.17 -9.66
C ILE A 170 -46.66 4.29 -10.45
N ARG A 171 -47.70 3.61 -9.99
CA ARG A 171 -49.00 3.56 -10.67
C ARG A 171 -49.98 4.55 -10.04
N THR A 172 -49.93 5.80 -10.49
CA THR A 172 -50.84 6.88 -10.03
C THR A 172 -51.53 7.55 -11.22
N GLY A 173 -52.79 7.93 -11.03
CA GLY A 173 -53.64 8.61 -12.02
C GLY A 173 -53.74 7.88 -13.38
N PRO A 174 -53.58 8.59 -14.53
CA PRO A 174 -53.82 8.03 -15.88
C PRO A 174 -52.81 6.94 -16.28
N ARG A 175 -51.75 6.74 -15.50
CA ARG A 175 -50.72 5.72 -15.73
C ARG A 175 -50.97 4.42 -14.97
N ARG A 176 -52.07 4.31 -14.23
CA ARG A 176 -52.42 3.14 -13.40
C ARG A 176 -52.41 1.81 -14.19
N PHE A 177 -52.79 1.85 -15.46
CA PHE A 177 -52.93 0.67 -16.32
C PHE A 177 -51.71 0.41 -17.22
N LEU A 178 -50.67 1.23 -17.14
CA LEU A 178 -49.47 1.13 -17.98
C LEU A 178 -48.35 0.36 -17.27
N TYR A 179 -47.54 -0.33 -18.06
CA TYR A 179 -46.40 -1.11 -17.57
C TYR A 179 -45.10 -0.57 -18.17
N TRP A 180 -44.13 -0.29 -17.30
CA TRP A 180 -42.82 0.18 -17.75
C TRP A 180 -41.68 -0.30 -16.88
N THR A 181 -40.51 -0.22 -17.49
CA THR A 181 -39.22 -0.50 -16.88
C THR A 181 -38.32 0.72 -17.09
N ARG A 182 -37.16 0.74 -16.42
CA ARG A 182 -36.16 1.82 -16.53
C ARG A 182 -35.78 2.18 -17.98
N ARG A 183 -35.87 1.23 -18.91
CA ARG A 183 -35.51 1.42 -20.33
C ARG A 183 -36.68 1.84 -21.22
N THR A 184 -37.92 1.62 -20.78
CA THR A 184 -39.12 1.83 -21.62
C THR A 184 -39.95 3.04 -21.21
N VAL A 185 -39.63 3.70 -20.09
CA VAL A 185 -40.39 4.86 -19.57
C VAL A 185 -40.55 6.01 -20.58
N ASN A 186 -39.50 6.33 -21.35
CA ASN A 186 -39.54 7.42 -22.33
C ASN A 186 -40.33 7.10 -23.61
N LYS A 187 -40.80 5.85 -23.78
CA LYS A 187 -41.52 5.40 -24.99
C LYS A 187 -43.03 5.34 -24.79
N ILE A 188 -43.53 5.72 -23.61
CA ILE A 188 -44.91 5.52 -23.23
C ILE A 188 -45.66 6.85 -23.38
N VAL A 189 -46.66 6.84 -24.25
CA VAL A 189 -47.58 7.96 -24.44
C VAL A 189 -48.62 7.91 -23.33
N VAL A 190 -48.67 8.97 -22.53
CA VAL A 190 -49.63 9.08 -21.41
C VAL A 190 -50.89 9.74 -21.96
N PRO A 191 -52.07 9.12 -21.80
CA PRO A 191 -53.33 9.79 -22.13
C PRO A 191 -53.46 11.07 -21.31
N ALA A 192 -53.55 12.22 -21.99
CA ALA A 192 -53.63 13.53 -21.36
C ALA A 192 -55.08 13.84 -20.96
N GLU A 193 -55.57 13.20 -19.90
CA GLU A 193 -56.76 13.71 -19.20
C GLU A 193 -56.32 14.67 -18.09
N HIS A 194 -56.84 15.89 -18.18
CA HIS A 194 -56.57 17.00 -17.27
C HIS A 194 -57.32 16.79 -15.95
N ASN A 195 -56.65 17.13 -14.84
CA ASN A 195 -57.17 17.25 -13.47
C ASN A 195 -57.43 15.95 -12.71
N GLU A 196 -56.36 15.26 -12.32
CA GLU A 196 -56.41 14.46 -11.09
C GLU A 196 -55.39 15.03 -10.10
N GLN A 197 -55.87 15.32 -8.89
CA GLN A 197 -55.05 15.79 -7.78
C GLN A 197 -53.99 14.73 -7.48
N GLU A 198 -52.75 15.13 -7.26
CA GLU A 198 -51.70 14.20 -6.82
C GLU A 198 -52.13 13.62 -5.47
N GLU A 199 -52.39 12.31 -5.43
CA GLU A 199 -52.78 11.60 -4.21
C GLU A 199 -51.56 11.04 -3.47
N THR A 200 -51.68 10.90 -2.15
CA THR A 200 -50.73 10.17 -1.32
C THR A 200 -50.58 8.74 -1.83
N TYR A 201 -49.34 8.29 -2.07
CA TYR A 201 -49.09 6.98 -2.68
C TYR A 201 -47.98 6.22 -1.95
N THR A 202 -48.31 4.99 -1.60
CA THR A 202 -47.42 4.02 -0.95
C THR A 202 -47.12 2.88 -1.92
N CYS A 203 -45.85 2.52 -2.04
CA CYS A 203 -45.44 1.43 -2.91
C CYS A 203 -46.01 0.08 -2.41
N PRO A 204 -46.71 -0.70 -3.25
CA PRO A 204 -47.28 -1.98 -2.83
C PRO A 204 -46.22 -3.07 -2.59
N VAL A 205 -45.01 -2.91 -3.12
CA VAL A 205 -43.94 -3.94 -3.01
C VAL A 205 -43.04 -3.72 -1.81
N CYS A 206 -42.61 -2.48 -1.55
CA CYS A 206 -41.69 -2.18 -0.46
C CYS A 206 -42.34 -1.45 0.72
N GLY A 207 -43.61 -1.06 0.62
CA GLY A 207 -44.34 -0.35 1.68
C GLY A 207 -43.85 1.06 1.96
N SER A 208 -42.89 1.59 1.18
CA SER A 208 -42.41 2.95 1.37
C SER A 208 -43.43 3.97 0.85
N THR A 209 -43.65 5.04 1.63
CA THR A 209 -44.42 6.20 1.21
C THR A 209 -43.60 6.98 0.19
N LEU A 210 -44.10 7.13 -1.03
CA LEU A 210 -43.41 7.83 -2.10
C LEU A 210 -43.86 9.29 -2.18
N PHE A 211 -45.15 9.50 -1.96
CA PHE A 211 -45.82 10.80 -1.95
C PHE A 211 -46.57 10.96 -0.62
N GLU A 212 -46.36 12.09 0.04
CA GLU A 212 -46.96 12.43 1.35
C GLU A 212 -47.45 13.88 1.34
N GLU A 213 -48.37 14.23 2.25
CA GLU A 213 -48.79 15.62 2.41
C GLU A 213 -47.73 16.45 3.15
N CYS A 214 -47.51 17.67 2.69
CA CYS A 214 -46.62 18.61 3.38
C CYS A 214 -47.29 19.19 4.62
N SER A 215 -46.59 19.17 5.76
CA SER A 215 -47.06 19.77 7.03
C SER A 215 -47.32 21.28 6.95
N SER A 216 -46.63 21.98 6.04
CA SER A 216 -46.67 23.45 5.96
C SER A 216 -47.67 23.98 4.92
N CYS A 217 -47.80 23.29 3.77
CA CYS A 217 -48.70 23.75 2.69
C CYS A 217 -49.83 22.77 2.35
N HIS A 218 -49.89 21.61 3.01
CA HIS A 218 -50.87 20.53 2.79
C HIS A 218 -50.98 20.00 1.35
N LYS A 219 -50.05 20.39 0.46
CA LYS A 219 -49.93 19.80 -0.88
C LYS A 219 -49.07 18.55 -0.84
N VAL A 220 -49.31 17.65 -1.79
CA VAL A 220 -48.53 16.42 -1.91
C VAL A 220 -47.09 16.74 -2.32
N ARG A 221 -46.14 16.08 -1.65
CA ARG A 221 -44.69 16.21 -1.85
C ARG A 221 -44.05 14.84 -1.96
N HIS A 222 -42.87 14.78 -2.58
CA HIS A 222 -42.03 13.59 -2.58
C HIS A 222 -41.48 13.33 -1.18
N ALA A 223 -41.78 12.17 -0.59
CA ALA A 223 -41.42 11.86 0.79
C ALA A 223 -39.89 11.71 1.00
N MET A 224 -39.16 11.24 -0.02
CA MET A 224 -37.72 10.98 0.05
C MET A 224 -36.85 12.10 -0.53
N LEU A 225 -37.44 13.27 -0.81
CA LEU A 225 -36.69 14.48 -1.17
C LEU A 225 -36.74 15.50 -0.01
N PRO A 226 -35.63 16.22 0.26
CA PRO A 226 -35.54 17.07 1.45
C PRO A 226 -36.52 18.24 1.37
N ASN A 227 -36.70 18.83 0.18
CA ASN A 227 -37.46 20.07 0.01
C ASN A 227 -38.81 19.82 -0.68
N CYS A 228 -39.86 20.51 -0.24
CA CYS A 228 -41.15 20.50 -0.92
C CYS A 228 -41.08 21.25 -2.26
N VAL A 229 -41.71 20.70 -3.30
CA VAL A 229 -41.79 21.34 -4.64
C VAL A 229 -42.66 22.61 -4.62
N HIS A 230 -43.63 22.69 -3.71
CA HIS A 230 -44.60 23.79 -3.68
C HIS A 230 -44.21 24.95 -2.78
N CYS A 231 -43.74 24.68 -1.55
CA CYS A 231 -43.42 25.72 -0.57
C CYS A 231 -41.93 25.80 -0.19
N GLY A 232 -41.11 24.85 -0.66
CA GLY A 232 -39.67 24.82 -0.34
C GLY A 232 -39.34 24.34 1.07
N ASP A 233 -40.32 23.95 1.87
CA ASP A 233 -40.12 23.51 3.26
C ASP A 233 -39.20 22.27 3.33
N GLU A 234 -38.19 22.34 4.20
CA GLU A 234 -37.15 21.32 4.36
C GLU A 234 -37.54 20.32 5.45
N LYS A 235 -37.51 19.03 5.09
CA LYS A 235 -37.68 17.92 6.02
C LYS A 235 -36.37 17.18 6.15
N GLU A 236 -35.92 16.99 7.39
CA GLU A 236 -34.78 16.13 7.66
C GLU A 236 -35.11 14.67 7.33
N ILE A 237 -34.45 14.13 6.30
CA ILE A 237 -34.51 12.72 5.95
C ILE A 237 -33.45 11.98 6.77
N LYS A 238 -33.92 11.12 7.68
CA LYS A 238 -33.07 10.29 8.55
C LYS A 238 -32.51 9.09 7.80
#